data_AF-A0A1V6FMK5-F1
#
_entry.id   AF-A0A1V6FMK5-F1
#
_cell.length_a   1.000
_cell.length_b   1.000
_cell.length_c   1.000
_cell.angle_alpha   90.00
_cell.angle_beta   90.00
_cell.angle_gamma   90.00
#
_symmetry.space_group_name_H-M   'P 1'
#
loop_
_entity.id
_entity.type
_entity.pdbx_description
1 polymer ?
#
loop_
_entity_poly.entity_id
_entity_poly.type
_entity_poly.pdbx_seq_one_letter_code
_entity_poly.pdbx_strand_id
1 'polypeptide(L)'
;MKYLDLSGTSKYIDNKNEYSSVYLEYQYFVDGVATGSIETLNVTSPTYPFYIEGLPYENGTIVISLFATLKTGGNILLKQSTLSSPFLINASGYIDTIEPYSLIVSIYPDQTLLDATYFAIIKQGETEIYRSNITILLIDNGGYQYYYGSQTIPSLLPETTYEVNFGISFTNPYTGLSETRVFQTDEVTTPPYYSFSATIQEVDTNVLVTLTLYDPSNVLSNLKVTLFNYNEGSYIYVTESIVALSSEEDIKTGIFEHFLPGSQYRIVITGDKNIDGTLYPSQNLQTVEIIP
;
A
#
# COMPACT_ATOMS: atom_id res chain seq x y z
N MET A 1 9.01 8.86 -27.44
CA MET A 1 9.59 8.50 -28.76
C MET A 1 11.09 8.28 -28.58
N LYS A 2 11.59 7.09 -28.90
CA LYS A 2 13.02 6.75 -28.82
C LYS A 2 13.59 6.73 -30.23
N TYR A 3 14.81 7.24 -30.40
CA TYR A 3 15.51 7.26 -31.66
C TYR A 3 16.67 6.27 -31.60
N LEU A 4 16.79 5.40 -32.60
CA LEU A 4 17.99 4.61 -32.82
C LEU A 4 18.83 5.32 -33.90
N ASP A 5 19.99 5.83 -33.49
CA ASP A 5 20.96 6.39 -34.43
C ASP A 5 21.84 5.26 -35.00
N LEU A 6 21.72 5.01 -36.31
CA LEU A 6 22.50 4.02 -37.06
C LEU A 6 23.68 4.65 -37.82
N SER A 7 23.99 5.93 -37.59
CA SER A 7 25.11 6.62 -38.24
C SER A 7 26.45 5.89 -38.07
N GLY A 8 26.64 5.17 -36.95
CA GLY A 8 27.81 4.33 -36.68
C GLY A 8 27.79 2.91 -37.27
N THR A 9 26.63 2.34 -37.58
CA THR A 9 26.50 1.01 -38.23
C THR A 9 26.72 1.07 -39.73
N SER A 10 26.72 2.26 -40.34
CA SER A 10 27.17 2.47 -41.73
C SER A 10 28.60 1.99 -41.99
N LYS A 11 29.45 1.90 -40.96
CA LYS A 11 30.81 1.32 -41.04
C LYS A 11 30.83 -0.21 -41.13
N TYR A 12 29.74 -0.89 -40.79
CA TYR A 12 29.60 -2.35 -40.93
C TYR A 12 29.02 -2.77 -42.29
N ILE A 13 28.62 -1.80 -43.12
CA ILE A 13 28.34 -2.03 -44.55
C ILE A 13 29.70 -2.26 -45.21
N ASP A 14 30.25 -3.46 -45.03
CA ASP A 14 31.37 -3.95 -45.83
C ASP A 14 30.88 -3.97 -47.28
N ASN A 15 31.56 -3.23 -48.16
CA ASN A 15 31.27 -3.13 -49.59
C ASN A 15 31.29 -4.50 -50.33
N LYS A 16 31.52 -5.61 -49.64
CA LYS A 16 31.44 -6.99 -50.16
C LYS A 16 30.21 -7.79 -49.73
N ASN A 17 29.48 -7.39 -48.68
CA ASN A 17 28.31 -8.11 -48.18
C ASN A 17 27.07 -7.22 -48.25
N GLU A 18 26.45 -7.16 -49.42
CA GLU A 18 25.16 -6.50 -49.56
C GLU A 18 24.10 -7.24 -48.73
N TYR A 19 23.42 -6.53 -47.84
CA TYR A 19 22.29 -7.05 -47.09
C TYR A 19 21.03 -7.07 -47.97
N SER A 20 20.22 -8.12 -47.83
CA SER A 20 18.91 -8.22 -48.49
C SER A 20 17.81 -7.51 -47.69
N SER A 21 17.94 -7.50 -46.37
CA SER A 21 17.07 -6.78 -45.44
C SER A 21 17.81 -6.47 -44.15
N VAL A 22 17.33 -5.45 -43.44
CA VAL A 22 17.71 -5.13 -42.06
C VAL A 22 16.43 -5.07 -41.26
N TYR A 23 16.41 -5.72 -40.10
CA TYR A 23 15.25 -5.77 -39.24
C TYR A 23 15.67 -5.72 -37.77
N LEU A 24 14.74 -5.29 -36.93
CA LEU A 24 14.90 -5.19 -35.49
C LEU A 24 14.04 -6.28 -34.85
N GLU A 25 14.61 -6.99 -33.89
CA GLU A 25 13.90 -7.86 -32.97
C GLU A 25 13.91 -7.19 -31.59
N TYR A 26 12.78 -7.26 -30.87
CA TYR A 26 12.77 -6.91 -29.46
C TYR A 26 11.99 -7.94 -28.63
N GLN A 27 12.41 -8.08 -27.38
CA GLN A 27 11.79 -8.97 -26.41
C GLN A 27 11.89 -8.35 -25.01
N TYR A 28 10.82 -8.49 -24.24
CA TYR A 28 10.75 -8.03 -22.85
C TYR A 28 11.05 -9.18 -21.89
N PHE A 29 11.71 -8.86 -20.77
CA PHE A 29 12.15 -9.79 -19.75
C PHE A 29 11.79 -9.27 -18.37
N VAL A 30 11.14 -10.08 -17.55
CA VAL A 30 10.89 -9.84 -16.11
C VAL A 30 11.77 -10.80 -15.34
N ASP A 31 12.58 -10.30 -14.42
CA ASP A 31 13.52 -11.11 -13.62
C ASP A 31 14.39 -12.08 -14.43
N GLY A 32 14.77 -11.65 -15.65
CA GLY A 32 15.58 -12.44 -16.57
C GLY A 32 14.82 -13.51 -17.36
N VAL A 33 13.50 -13.63 -17.17
CA VAL A 33 12.62 -14.54 -17.91
C VAL A 33 11.94 -13.78 -19.05
N ALA A 34 12.07 -14.31 -20.27
CA ALA A 34 11.40 -13.73 -21.43
C ALA A 34 9.88 -13.81 -21.29
N THR A 35 9.21 -12.68 -21.49
CA THR A 35 7.74 -12.60 -21.49
C THR A 35 7.24 -12.40 -22.92
N GLY A 36 6.35 -13.28 -23.37
CA GLY A 36 5.75 -13.19 -24.69
C GLY A 36 6.68 -13.56 -25.85
N SER A 37 6.25 -13.23 -27.06
CA SER A 37 6.95 -13.55 -28.30
C SER A 37 7.97 -12.47 -28.68
N ILE A 38 8.96 -12.84 -29.49
CA ILE A 38 9.87 -11.88 -30.10
C ILE A 38 9.10 -11.12 -31.18
N GLU A 39 9.13 -9.80 -31.08
CA GLU A 39 8.50 -8.91 -32.06
C GLU A 39 9.53 -8.45 -33.09
N THR A 40 9.16 -8.45 -34.37
CA THR A 40 10.06 -8.14 -35.49
C THR A 40 9.58 -6.93 -36.28
N LEU A 41 10.46 -5.97 -36.53
CA LEU A 41 10.19 -4.75 -37.28
C LEU A 41 11.20 -4.56 -38.41
N ASN A 42 10.73 -4.42 -39.65
CA ASN A 42 11.60 -4.13 -40.78
C ASN A 42 12.12 -2.68 -40.72
N VAL A 43 13.42 -2.50 -40.88
CA VAL A 43 14.08 -1.18 -40.85
C VAL A 43 14.25 -0.66 -42.27
N THR A 44 13.54 0.40 -42.62
CA THR A 44 13.50 0.94 -43.98
C THR A 44 14.41 2.16 -44.21
N SER A 45 15.03 2.70 -43.16
CA SER A 45 15.88 3.88 -43.23
C SER A 45 17.01 3.87 -42.20
N PRO A 46 18.13 4.59 -42.44
CA PRO A 46 19.23 4.73 -41.48
C PRO A 46 18.83 5.41 -40.16
N THR A 47 17.77 6.20 -40.16
CA THR A 47 17.14 6.68 -38.93
C THR A 47 15.71 6.20 -38.97
N TYR A 48 15.38 5.23 -38.13
CA TYR A 48 14.06 4.61 -38.08
C TYR A 48 13.46 4.81 -36.69
N PRO A 49 12.43 5.68 -36.55
CA PRO A 49 11.68 5.76 -35.31
C PRO A 49 10.81 4.51 -35.17
N PHE A 50 10.76 3.94 -33.97
CA PHE A 50 9.89 2.81 -33.67
C PHE A 50 9.23 3.00 -32.31
N TYR A 51 8.10 2.31 -32.13
CA TYR A 51 7.36 2.24 -30.89
C TYR A 51 7.38 0.80 -30.40
N ILE A 52 7.52 0.65 -29.10
CA ILE A 52 7.35 -0.63 -28.43
C ILE A 52 6.00 -0.53 -27.72
N GLU A 53 5.05 -1.35 -28.16
CA GLU A 53 3.69 -1.40 -27.62
C GLU A 53 3.52 -2.63 -26.72
N GLY A 54 2.52 -2.60 -25.84
CA GLY A 54 2.20 -3.76 -25.00
C GLY A 54 3.25 -4.13 -23.95
N LEU A 55 4.15 -3.21 -23.59
CA LEU A 55 5.05 -3.41 -22.46
C LEU A 55 4.21 -3.54 -21.18
N PRO A 56 4.39 -4.61 -20.39
CA PRO A 56 3.72 -4.71 -19.10
C PRO A 56 4.27 -3.63 -18.16
N TYR A 57 3.43 -3.19 -17.24
CA TYR A 57 3.72 -2.10 -16.30
C TYR A 57 4.62 -2.53 -15.13
N GLU A 58 5.56 -3.42 -15.40
CA GLU A 58 6.44 -4.06 -14.44
C GLU A 58 7.89 -3.65 -14.67
N ASN A 59 8.71 -3.77 -13.63
CA ASN A 59 10.14 -3.55 -13.77
C ASN A 59 10.74 -4.69 -14.60
N GLY A 60 11.38 -4.36 -15.70
CA GLY A 60 12.00 -5.36 -16.56
C GLY A 60 12.91 -4.76 -17.61
N THR A 61 13.52 -5.65 -18.39
CA THR A 61 14.49 -5.30 -19.42
C THR A 61 13.92 -5.60 -20.80
N ILE A 62 14.03 -4.63 -21.69
CA ILE A 62 13.76 -4.80 -23.11
C ILE A 62 15.11 -5.00 -23.80
N VAL A 63 15.29 -6.16 -24.41
CA VAL A 63 16.45 -6.43 -25.28
C VAL A 63 16.04 -6.10 -26.71
N ILE A 64 16.85 -5.29 -27.37
CA ILE A 64 16.65 -4.85 -28.75
C ILE A 64 17.86 -5.29 -29.57
N SER A 65 17.61 -6.10 -30.59
CA SER A 65 18.64 -6.68 -31.45
C SER A 65 18.39 -6.26 -32.89
N LEU A 66 19.39 -5.66 -33.52
CA LEU A 66 19.37 -5.29 -34.93
C LEU A 66 20.05 -6.39 -35.73
N PHE A 67 19.32 -7.00 -36.65
CA PHE A 67 19.80 -8.06 -37.52
C PHE A 67 19.84 -7.61 -38.98
N ALA A 68 20.69 -8.25 -39.76
CA ALA A 68 20.67 -8.16 -41.21
C ALA A 68 20.71 -9.55 -41.85
N THR A 69 19.93 -9.74 -42.90
CA THR A 69 19.96 -10.96 -43.71
C THR A 69 20.93 -10.76 -44.87
N LEU A 70 21.96 -11.60 -44.95
CA LEU A 70 22.95 -11.57 -46.04
C LEU A 70 22.28 -11.98 -47.36
N LYS A 71 22.67 -11.38 -48.49
CA LYS A 71 22.21 -11.86 -49.81
C LYS A 71 22.61 -13.31 -50.12
N THR A 72 23.67 -13.80 -49.47
CA THR A 72 24.13 -15.19 -49.55
C THR A 72 23.34 -16.13 -48.64
N GLY A 73 22.37 -15.63 -47.88
CA GLY A 73 21.64 -16.36 -46.85
C GLY A 73 22.29 -16.27 -45.47
N GLY A 74 21.45 -16.41 -44.43
CA GLY A 74 21.84 -16.29 -43.03
C GLY A 74 21.63 -14.89 -42.45
N ASN A 75 21.46 -14.84 -41.13
CA ASN A 75 21.26 -13.61 -40.38
C ASN A 75 22.50 -13.30 -39.53
N ILE A 76 22.89 -12.03 -39.50
CA ILE A 76 23.97 -11.54 -38.64
C ILE A 76 23.41 -10.52 -37.66
N LEU A 77 23.85 -10.59 -36.40
CA LEU A 77 23.57 -9.56 -35.39
C LEU A 77 24.50 -8.36 -35.67
N LEU A 78 23.92 -7.23 -36.01
CA LEU A 78 24.64 -5.99 -36.23
C LEU A 78 24.89 -5.23 -34.92
N LYS A 79 23.89 -5.20 -34.04
CA LYS A 79 23.94 -4.47 -32.77
C LYS A 79 22.91 -5.01 -31.80
N GLN A 80 23.24 -5.01 -30.52
CA GLN A 80 22.29 -5.26 -29.45
C GLN A 80 22.33 -4.10 -28.45
N SER A 81 21.18 -3.75 -27.90
CA SER A 81 21.02 -2.78 -26.81
C SER A 81 20.02 -3.33 -25.82
N THR A 82 20.18 -2.96 -24.55
CA THR A 82 19.17 -3.20 -23.52
C THR A 82 18.61 -1.87 -23.06
N LEU A 83 17.32 -1.85 -22.73
CA LEU A 83 16.63 -0.71 -22.15
C LEU A 83 15.83 -1.20 -20.96
N SER A 84 15.80 -0.44 -19.87
CA SER A 84 14.85 -0.66 -18.80
C SER A 84 13.46 -0.22 -19.25
N SER A 85 12.43 -1.03 -18.98
CA SER A 85 11.04 -0.67 -19.27
C SER A 85 10.60 0.51 -18.40
N PRO A 86 9.78 1.44 -18.92
CA PRO A 86 9.01 2.33 -18.06
C PRO A 86 8.13 1.48 -17.13
N PHE A 87 8.20 1.73 -15.83
CA PHE A 87 7.38 1.06 -14.84
C PHE A 87 6.37 2.06 -14.26
N LEU A 88 5.22 1.55 -13.84
CA LEU A 88 4.19 2.32 -13.17
C LEU A 88 4.20 1.96 -11.69
N ILE A 89 4.19 2.98 -10.84
CA ILE A 89 3.97 2.79 -9.41
C ILE A 89 2.48 2.89 -9.18
N ASN A 90 1.84 1.75 -8.92
CA ASN A 90 0.50 1.71 -8.39
C ASN A 90 0.59 1.41 -6.90
N ALA A 91 0.19 2.39 -6.11
CA ALA A 91 0.03 2.24 -4.68
C ALA A 91 -1.12 3.13 -4.21
N SER A 92 -1.80 2.70 -3.16
CA SER A 92 -2.82 3.49 -2.47
C SER A 92 -2.42 3.69 -1.03
N GLY A 93 -2.55 4.92 -0.54
CA GLY A 93 -2.40 5.26 0.86
C GLY A 93 -3.77 5.30 1.55
N TYR A 94 -3.82 4.96 2.82
CA TYR A 94 -5.03 5.07 3.64
C TYR A 94 -4.69 5.64 5.01
N ILE A 95 -5.63 6.40 5.56
CA ILE A 95 -5.63 6.82 6.96
C ILE A 95 -6.58 5.87 7.68
N ASP A 96 -6.03 4.83 8.29
CA ASP A 96 -6.81 3.73 8.87
C ASP A 96 -7.48 4.12 10.18
N THR A 97 -6.80 4.94 10.99
CA THR A 97 -7.30 5.34 12.31
C THR A 97 -6.89 6.77 12.63
N ILE A 98 -7.83 7.52 13.17
CA ILE A 98 -7.65 8.91 13.60
C ILE A 98 -7.88 8.98 15.11
N GLU A 99 -6.84 9.35 15.85
CA GLU A 99 -6.85 9.56 17.30
C GLU A 99 -6.48 11.02 17.62
N PRO A 100 -6.78 11.52 18.83
CA PRO A 100 -6.52 12.93 19.17
C PRO A 100 -5.04 13.35 19.02
N TYR A 101 -4.10 12.42 19.24
CA TYR A 101 -2.66 12.71 19.20
C TYR A 101 -1.89 11.82 18.23
N SER A 102 -2.57 11.03 17.39
CA SER A 102 -1.90 10.12 16.46
C SER A 102 -2.78 9.73 15.28
N LEU A 103 -2.13 9.32 14.20
CA LEU A 103 -2.79 8.65 13.07
C LEU A 103 -2.17 7.26 12.89
N ILE A 104 -2.95 6.32 12.40
CA ILE A 104 -2.43 5.10 11.78
C ILE A 104 -2.67 5.24 10.29
N VAL A 105 -1.60 5.10 9.52
CA VAL A 105 -1.66 5.14 8.07
C VAL A 105 -1.11 3.87 7.48
N SER A 106 -1.61 3.47 6.32
CA SER A 106 -1.14 2.31 5.59
C SER A 106 -0.93 2.60 4.12
N ILE A 107 -0.10 1.76 3.49
CA ILE A 107 0.14 1.77 2.05
C ILE A 107 -0.03 0.35 1.52
N TYR A 108 -0.78 0.24 0.42
CA TYR A 108 -0.98 -0.98 -0.36
C TYR A 108 -0.43 -0.78 -1.77
N PRO A 109 0.81 -1.22 -2.04
CA PRO A 109 1.32 -1.24 -3.40
C PRO A 109 0.83 -2.48 -4.14
N ASP A 110 0.50 -2.35 -5.42
CA ASP A 110 0.14 -3.49 -6.27
C ASP A 110 1.34 -4.44 -6.45
N GLN A 111 2.55 -3.88 -6.40
CA GLN A 111 3.81 -4.60 -6.56
C GLN A 111 4.92 -3.96 -5.72
N THR A 112 5.82 -4.78 -5.18
CA THR A 112 7.05 -4.27 -4.55
C THR A 112 8.13 -4.06 -5.60
N LEU A 113 8.65 -2.84 -5.65
CA LEU A 113 9.88 -2.56 -6.39
C LEU A 113 11.08 -2.96 -5.51
N LEU A 114 12.04 -3.66 -6.10
CA LEU A 114 13.36 -3.81 -5.49
C LEU A 114 13.93 -2.42 -5.21
N ASP A 115 14.44 -2.22 -3.99
CA ASP A 115 15.05 -0.97 -3.52
C ASP A 115 14.12 0.27 -3.51
N ALA A 116 12.83 0.07 -3.24
CA ALA A 116 11.90 1.16 -2.93
C ALA A 116 11.66 1.31 -1.43
N THR A 117 11.58 2.56 -0.98
CA THR A 117 11.15 2.94 0.37
C THR A 117 9.86 3.74 0.27
N TYR A 118 8.77 3.16 0.74
CA TYR A 118 7.50 3.85 0.89
C TYR A 118 7.51 4.72 2.14
N PHE A 119 6.79 5.84 2.13
CA PHE A 119 6.74 6.75 3.26
C PHE A 119 5.42 7.51 3.34
N ALA A 120 5.15 8.03 4.52
CA ALA A 120 4.14 9.06 4.77
C ALA A 120 4.81 10.31 5.35
N ILE A 121 4.41 11.48 4.87
CA ILE A 121 4.81 12.78 5.39
C ILE A 121 3.57 13.49 5.92
N ILE A 122 3.67 14.02 7.12
CA ILE A 122 2.63 14.81 7.75
C ILE A 122 3.07 16.26 7.79
N LYS A 123 2.21 17.14 7.28
CA LYS A 123 2.44 18.58 7.31
C LYS A 123 1.32 19.30 8.02
N GLN A 124 1.69 20.40 8.66
CA GLN A 124 0.77 21.42 9.15
C GLN A 124 1.01 22.70 8.35
N GLY A 125 0.10 23.03 7.43
CA GLY A 125 0.36 24.01 6.38
C GLY A 125 1.59 23.60 5.55
N GLU A 126 2.54 24.52 5.39
CA GLU A 126 3.78 24.28 4.62
C GLU A 126 4.87 23.54 5.41
N THR A 127 4.67 23.26 6.70
CA THR A 127 5.71 22.69 7.57
C THR A 127 5.58 21.18 7.68
N GLU A 128 6.61 20.44 7.27
CA GLU A 128 6.75 19.01 7.57
C GLU A 128 7.01 18.82 9.07
N ILE A 129 6.05 18.20 9.76
CA ILE A 129 6.15 17.93 11.21
C ILE A 129 6.59 16.50 11.50
N TYR A 130 6.35 15.58 10.56
CA TYR A 130 6.72 14.19 10.71
C TYR A 130 6.93 13.53 9.35
N ARG A 131 7.89 12.62 9.28
CA ARG A 131 8.10 11.71 8.15
C ARG A 131 8.39 10.33 8.69
N SER A 132 7.74 9.33 8.12
CA SER A 132 8.02 7.94 8.46
C SER A 132 8.13 7.09 7.21
N ASN A 133 9.11 6.21 7.24
CA ASN A 133 9.23 5.14 6.25
C ASN A 133 8.28 4.01 6.65
N ILE A 134 7.54 3.49 5.68
CA ILE A 134 6.58 2.41 5.87
C ILE A 134 7.18 1.15 5.26
N THR A 135 7.49 0.18 6.12
CA THR A 135 7.99 -1.12 5.70
C THR A 135 6.84 -1.90 5.08
N ILE A 136 6.99 -2.27 3.81
CA ILE A 136 6.02 -3.10 3.09
C ILE A 136 6.38 -4.58 3.28
N LEU A 137 5.38 -5.37 3.65
CA LEU A 137 5.47 -6.82 3.83
C LEU A 137 4.58 -7.52 2.81
N LEU A 138 5.00 -8.70 2.36
CA LEU A 138 4.14 -9.64 1.65
C LEU A 138 3.32 -10.42 2.69
N ILE A 139 2.01 -10.29 2.62
CA ILE A 139 1.08 -11.06 3.45
C ILE A 139 0.48 -12.18 2.60
N ASP A 140 0.60 -13.42 3.08
CA ASP A 140 -0.04 -14.59 2.47
C ASP A 140 -1.15 -15.09 3.42
N ASN A 141 -2.40 -14.99 2.97
CA ASN A 141 -3.56 -15.42 3.74
C ASN A 141 -4.36 -16.46 2.95
N GLY A 142 -3.89 -17.71 2.97
CA GLY A 142 -4.62 -18.86 2.42
C GLY A 142 -4.78 -18.81 0.90
N GLY A 143 -3.77 -18.32 0.18
CA GLY A 143 -3.76 -18.26 -1.29
C GLY A 143 -4.05 -16.89 -1.88
N TYR A 144 -4.38 -15.90 -1.06
CA TYR A 144 -4.37 -14.49 -1.44
C TYR A 144 -3.10 -13.83 -0.92
N GLN A 145 -2.31 -13.31 -1.85
CA GLN A 145 -1.07 -12.60 -1.57
C GLN A 145 -1.24 -11.12 -1.88
N TYR A 146 -0.91 -10.26 -0.92
CA TYR A 146 -0.93 -8.81 -1.11
C TYR A 146 0.20 -8.15 -0.33
N TYR A 147 0.59 -6.95 -0.78
CA TYR A 147 1.60 -6.15 -0.13
C TYR A 147 0.96 -5.09 0.76
N TYR A 148 1.47 -4.96 1.97
CA TYR A 148 0.91 -4.05 2.97
C TYR A 148 1.99 -3.57 3.93
N GLY A 149 1.89 -2.30 4.30
CA GLY A 149 2.62 -1.75 5.44
C GLY A 149 1.79 -0.70 6.13
N SER A 150 1.91 -0.62 7.46
CA SER A 150 1.25 0.39 8.27
C SER A 150 2.19 0.99 9.29
N GLN A 151 1.91 2.22 9.67
CA GLN A 151 2.72 2.96 10.61
C GLN A 151 1.86 3.89 11.47
N THR A 152 2.13 3.89 12.77
CA THR A 152 1.61 4.90 13.69
C THR A 152 2.45 6.16 13.60
N ILE A 153 1.77 7.29 13.48
CA ILE A 153 2.30 8.64 13.46
C ILE A 153 1.91 9.28 14.79
N PRO A 154 2.85 9.40 15.75
CA PRO A 154 2.55 9.92 17.08
C PRO A 154 2.66 11.45 17.15
N SER A 155 2.33 11.99 18.33
CA SER A 155 2.65 13.36 18.75
C SER A 155 2.00 14.46 17.90
N LEU A 156 0.81 14.18 17.37
CA LEU A 156 -0.02 15.21 16.74
C LEU A 156 -0.74 16.04 17.81
N LEU A 157 -1.26 17.19 17.41
CA LEU A 157 -2.13 18.01 18.24
C LEU A 157 -3.58 17.63 17.96
N PRO A 158 -4.47 17.67 18.97
CA PRO A 158 -5.90 17.46 18.78
C PRO A 158 -6.50 18.66 18.06
N GLU A 159 -7.68 18.45 17.45
CA GLU A 159 -8.44 19.50 16.75
C GLU A 159 -7.59 20.25 15.71
N THR A 160 -6.72 19.52 15.03
CA THR A 160 -5.75 20.10 14.10
C THR A 160 -5.83 19.38 12.76
N THR A 161 -5.93 20.16 11.69
CA THR A 161 -5.91 19.65 10.32
C THR A 161 -4.48 19.47 9.82
N TYR A 162 -4.23 18.31 9.20
CA TYR A 162 -2.96 17.91 8.63
C TYR A 162 -3.09 17.48 7.18
N GLU A 163 -2.09 17.82 6.37
CA GLU A 163 -1.88 17.22 5.05
C GLU A 163 -1.05 15.93 5.22
N VAL A 164 -1.56 14.83 4.68
CA VAL A 164 -0.90 13.52 4.69
C VAL A 164 -0.48 13.17 3.26
N ASN A 165 0.83 13.18 3.01
CA ASN A 165 1.39 12.81 1.71
C ASN A 165 1.95 11.39 1.76
N PHE A 166 1.39 10.52 0.93
CA PHE A 166 1.92 9.19 0.69
C PHE A 166 2.86 9.22 -0.50
N GLY A 167 4.03 8.62 -0.34
CA GLY A 167 5.05 8.65 -1.35
C GLY A 167 5.99 7.47 -1.32
N ILE A 168 6.90 7.49 -2.29
CA ILE A 168 7.88 6.45 -2.54
C ILE A 168 9.18 7.09 -2.99
N SER A 169 10.28 6.59 -2.45
CA SER A 169 11.64 6.86 -2.92
C SER A 169 12.19 5.59 -3.54
N PHE A 170 12.70 5.66 -4.76
CA PHE A 170 13.19 4.50 -5.51
C PHE A 170 14.34 4.91 -6.44
N THR A 171 15.13 3.95 -6.91
CA THR A 171 16.09 4.20 -7.99
C THR A 171 15.40 3.97 -9.33
N ASN A 172 15.27 5.01 -10.14
CA ASN A 172 14.64 4.87 -11.45
C ASN A 172 15.52 3.95 -12.32
N PRO A 173 15.03 2.77 -12.75
CA PRO A 173 15.82 1.82 -13.52
C PRO A 173 16.19 2.36 -14.91
N TYR A 174 15.49 3.38 -15.42
CA TYR A 174 15.78 4.01 -16.71
C TYR A 174 16.92 5.03 -16.62
N THR A 175 16.97 5.84 -15.56
CA THR A 175 17.98 6.91 -15.41
C THR A 175 19.12 6.54 -14.45
N GLY A 176 18.93 5.53 -13.61
CA GLY A 176 19.83 5.17 -12.51
C GLY A 176 19.82 6.17 -11.36
N LEU A 177 18.96 7.20 -11.41
CA LEU A 177 18.90 8.24 -10.39
C LEU A 177 17.86 7.89 -9.32
N SER A 178 18.15 8.23 -8.08
CA SER A 178 17.16 8.18 -7.00
C SER A 178 16.10 9.25 -7.24
N GLU A 179 14.84 8.84 -7.24
CA GLU A 179 13.68 9.69 -7.38
C GLU A 179 12.76 9.54 -6.16
N THR A 180 12.13 10.63 -5.76
CA THR A 180 11.10 10.65 -4.73
C THR A 180 9.82 11.20 -5.35
N ARG A 181 8.71 10.49 -5.17
CA ARG A 181 7.40 10.89 -5.69
C ARG A 181 6.35 10.78 -4.60
N VAL A 182 5.51 11.80 -4.48
CA VAL A 182 4.23 11.73 -3.77
C VAL A 182 3.20 11.23 -4.79
N PHE A 183 2.47 10.18 -4.44
CA PHE A 183 1.46 9.58 -5.31
C PHE A 183 0.03 9.85 -4.82
N GLN A 184 -0.15 10.22 -3.55
CA GLN A 184 -1.44 10.58 -2.98
C GLN A 184 -1.25 11.62 -1.86
N THR A 185 -2.20 12.54 -1.78
CA THR A 185 -2.27 13.60 -0.77
C THR A 185 -3.69 13.62 -0.23
N ASP A 186 -3.83 13.44 1.08
CA ASP A 186 -5.10 13.51 1.78
C ASP A 186 -5.05 14.60 2.87
N GLU A 187 -6.21 15.01 3.34
CA GLU A 187 -6.37 15.93 4.46
C GLU A 187 -7.12 15.23 5.59
N VAL A 188 -6.67 15.44 6.83
CA VAL A 188 -7.29 14.84 8.02
C VAL A 188 -7.28 15.81 9.18
N THR A 189 -8.39 15.90 9.90
CA THR A 189 -8.48 16.62 11.17
C THR A 189 -8.48 15.63 12.33
N THR A 190 -7.56 15.81 13.27
CA THR A 190 -7.56 15.04 14.53
C THR A 190 -8.74 15.45 15.39
N PRO A 191 -9.39 14.51 16.10
CA PRO A 191 -10.51 14.83 16.97
C PRO A 191 -10.06 15.59 18.24
N PRO A 192 -11.02 16.21 18.95
CA PRO A 192 -10.84 16.62 20.34
C PRO A 192 -10.36 15.48 21.24
N TYR A 193 -9.75 15.85 22.36
CA TYR A 193 -9.33 14.88 23.35
C TYR A 193 -10.49 14.04 23.88
N TYR A 194 -10.30 12.73 23.88
CA TYR A 194 -11.11 11.78 24.63
C TYR A 194 -10.19 10.71 25.23
N SER A 195 -10.69 10.02 26.26
CA SER A 195 -10.05 8.82 26.77
C SER A 195 -11.08 7.73 27.04
N PHE A 196 -10.69 6.50 26.74
CA PHE A 196 -11.53 5.33 26.89
C PHE A 196 -10.79 4.29 27.74
N SER A 197 -11.52 3.64 28.64
CA SER A 197 -11.03 2.49 29.38
C SER A 197 -12.16 1.50 29.61
N ALA A 198 -11.81 0.21 29.66
CA ALA A 198 -12.72 -0.83 30.09
C ALA A 198 -12.11 -1.64 31.22
N THR A 199 -12.94 -1.98 32.21
CA THR A 199 -12.62 -2.96 33.26
C THR A 199 -13.47 -4.19 33.02
N ILE A 200 -12.82 -5.35 32.97
CA ILE A 200 -13.48 -6.65 32.75
C ILE A 200 -13.32 -7.45 34.05
N GLN A 201 -14.43 -7.94 34.58
CA GLN A 201 -14.47 -8.72 35.82
C GLN A 201 -15.36 -9.94 35.65
N GLU A 202 -14.91 -11.09 36.13
CA GLU A 202 -15.77 -12.26 36.29
C GLU A 202 -16.43 -12.21 37.65
N VAL A 203 -17.76 -12.20 37.67
CA VAL A 203 -18.58 -12.16 38.89
C VAL A 203 -19.55 -13.34 38.83
N ASP A 204 -19.33 -14.31 39.71
CA ASP A 204 -20.05 -15.59 39.75
C ASP A 204 -20.02 -16.34 38.41
N THR A 205 -21.10 -16.27 37.64
CA THR A 205 -21.25 -16.93 36.32
C THR A 205 -21.32 -15.94 35.16
N ASN A 206 -21.08 -14.66 35.45
CA ASN A 206 -21.15 -13.57 34.48
C ASN A 206 -19.77 -12.95 34.26
N VAL A 207 -19.61 -12.36 33.08
CA VAL A 207 -18.60 -11.35 32.80
C VAL A 207 -19.27 -9.97 32.83
N LEU A 208 -18.70 -9.09 33.62
CA LEU A 208 -19.08 -7.69 33.76
C LEU A 208 -18.02 -6.82 33.07
N VAL A 209 -18.44 -6.03 32.09
CA VAL A 209 -17.60 -5.09 31.37
C VAL A 209 -18.09 -3.68 31.70
N THR A 210 -17.29 -2.95 32.47
CA THR A 210 -17.54 -1.56 32.81
C THR A 210 -16.72 -0.67 31.88
N LEU A 211 -17.41 0.11 31.06
CA LEU A 211 -16.83 1.10 30.16
C LEU A 211 -16.80 2.46 30.86
N THR A 212 -15.67 3.13 30.81
CA THR A 212 -15.51 4.52 31.28
C THR A 212 -14.93 5.35 30.14
N LEU A 213 -15.68 6.36 29.73
CA LEU A 213 -15.37 7.25 28.63
C LEU A 213 -15.35 8.69 29.14
N TYR A 214 -14.22 9.40 28.97
CA TYR A 214 -14.17 10.85 29.08
C TYR A 214 -14.20 11.42 27.66
N ASP A 215 -15.31 12.07 27.28
CA ASP A 215 -15.54 12.56 25.93
C ASP A 215 -16.46 13.80 25.94
N PRO A 216 -15.91 14.97 26.33
CA PRO A 216 -16.68 16.21 26.45
C PRO A 216 -17.24 16.69 25.11
N SER A 217 -16.58 16.34 24.00
CA SER A 217 -16.97 16.76 22.65
C SER A 217 -17.92 15.78 21.95
N ASN A 218 -18.26 14.66 22.60
CA ASN A 218 -19.13 13.61 22.04
C ASN A 218 -18.61 13.04 20.71
N VAL A 219 -17.28 12.87 20.59
CA VAL A 219 -16.63 12.25 19.43
C VAL A 219 -17.04 10.78 19.30
N LEU A 220 -17.16 10.07 20.42
CA LEU A 220 -17.47 8.65 20.44
C LEU A 220 -18.97 8.41 20.66
N SER A 221 -19.53 7.54 19.84
CA SER A 221 -20.94 7.13 19.89
C SER A 221 -21.09 5.63 19.63
N ASN A 222 -22.29 5.08 19.88
CA ASN A 222 -22.63 3.68 19.62
C ASN A 222 -21.57 2.68 20.12
N LEU A 223 -21.12 2.81 21.38
CA LEU A 223 -20.18 1.85 21.95
C LEU A 223 -20.82 0.46 21.98
N LYS A 224 -20.14 -0.50 21.36
CA LYS A 224 -20.58 -1.90 21.28
C LYS A 224 -19.58 -2.79 21.99
N VAL A 225 -20.09 -3.76 22.72
CA VAL A 225 -19.30 -4.87 23.27
C VAL A 225 -19.70 -6.13 22.53
N THR A 226 -18.72 -6.76 21.87
CA THR A 226 -18.87 -8.04 21.19
C THR A 226 -18.13 -9.12 21.97
N LEU A 227 -18.81 -10.22 22.27
CA LEU A 227 -18.27 -11.34 23.00
C LEU A 227 -18.12 -12.55 22.07
N PHE A 228 -16.97 -13.22 22.15
CA PHE A 228 -16.66 -14.43 21.42
C PHE A 228 -16.23 -15.54 22.38
N ASN A 229 -16.64 -16.77 22.12
CA ASN A 229 -16.18 -17.97 22.82
C ASN A 229 -15.06 -18.63 22.03
N TYR A 230 -14.01 -19.11 22.67
CA TYR A 230 -13.04 -19.94 21.98
C TYR A 230 -13.49 -21.40 21.95
N ASN A 231 -13.65 -21.96 20.75
CA ASN A 231 -14.02 -23.35 20.54
C ASN A 231 -13.24 -23.94 19.35
N GLU A 232 -12.67 -25.14 19.56
CA GLU A 232 -11.98 -25.95 18.54
C GLU A 232 -10.98 -25.17 17.66
N GLY A 233 -10.19 -24.28 18.25
CA GLY A 233 -9.15 -23.56 17.51
C GLY A 233 -9.54 -22.16 17.02
N SER A 234 -10.79 -21.73 17.23
CA SER A 234 -11.31 -20.46 16.71
C SER A 234 -12.22 -19.73 17.69
N TYR A 235 -12.28 -18.40 17.56
CA TYR A 235 -13.25 -17.58 18.29
C TYR A 235 -14.58 -17.53 17.53
N ILE A 236 -15.64 -18.02 18.18
CA ILE A 236 -17.01 -18.06 17.67
C ILE A 236 -17.81 -16.93 18.32
N TYR A 237 -18.55 -16.18 17.51
CA TYR A 237 -19.43 -15.11 17.97
C TYR A 237 -20.48 -15.63 18.97
N VAL A 238 -20.68 -14.89 20.07
CA VAL A 238 -21.70 -15.17 21.09
C VAL A 238 -22.80 -14.11 21.06
N THR A 239 -22.42 -12.85 21.27
CA THR A 239 -23.36 -11.73 21.37
C THR A 239 -22.69 -10.40 21.05
N GLU A 240 -23.50 -9.40 20.70
CA GLU A 240 -23.13 -8.00 20.56
C GLU A 240 -24.23 -7.15 21.20
N SER A 241 -23.84 -6.12 21.94
CA SER A 241 -24.79 -5.14 22.48
C SER A 241 -24.24 -3.73 22.43
N ILE A 242 -25.11 -2.77 22.09
CA ILE A 242 -24.83 -1.35 22.28
C ILE A 242 -24.97 -1.04 23.76
N VAL A 243 -23.92 -0.48 24.35
CA VAL A 243 -23.90 -0.13 25.77
C VAL A 243 -24.47 1.26 25.95
N ALA A 244 -25.59 1.33 26.68
CA ALA A 244 -26.15 2.61 27.10
C ALA A 244 -25.20 3.27 28.10
N LEU A 245 -24.83 4.52 27.83
CA LEU A 245 -23.96 5.31 28.69
C LEU A 245 -24.78 6.23 29.59
N SER A 246 -24.56 6.17 30.90
CA SER A 246 -24.96 7.22 31.84
C SER A 246 -23.89 8.30 31.88
N SER A 247 -24.28 9.57 31.75
CA SER A 247 -23.38 10.71 31.84
C SER A 247 -23.46 11.34 33.23
N GLU A 248 -22.29 11.51 33.84
CA GLU A 248 -22.05 12.43 34.95
C GLU A 248 -21.02 13.45 34.45
N GLU A 249 -21.49 14.63 34.05
CA GLU A 249 -20.67 15.67 33.41
C GLU A 249 -19.99 15.14 32.12
N ASP A 250 -18.67 15.32 31.99
CA ASP A 250 -17.87 14.89 30.84
C ASP A 250 -17.53 13.38 30.87
N ILE A 251 -17.83 12.69 31.98
CA ILE A 251 -17.57 11.27 32.14
C ILE A 251 -18.86 10.50 31.85
N LYS A 252 -18.73 9.50 30.99
CA LYS A 252 -19.78 8.57 30.60
C LYS A 252 -19.39 7.18 31.04
N THR A 253 -20.29 6.50 31.74
CA THR A 253 -20.09 5.13 32.20
C THR A 253 -21.15 4.21 31.62
N GLY A 254 -20.76 3.01 31.27
CA GLY A 254 -21.65 1.99 30.72
C GLY A 254 -21.32 0.64 31.27
N ILE A 255 -22.34 -0.21 31.44
CA ILE A 255 -22.16 -1.55 31.96
C ILE A 255 -22.77 -2.53 30.96
N PHE A 256 -21.96 -3.51 30.56
CA PHE A 256 -22.40 -4.69 29.85
C PHE A 256 -22.21 -5.90 30.77
N GLU A 257 -23.25 -6.72 30.89
CA GLU A 257 -23.23 -7.95 31.67
C GLU A 257 -23.72 -9.11 30.80
N HIS A 258 -23.00 -10.23 30.83
CA HIS A 258 -23.39 -11.43 30.11
C HIS A 258 -22.90 -12.68 30.83
N PHE A 259 -23.61 -13.81 30.67
CA PHE A 259 -23.14 -15.10 31.15
C PHE A 259 -21.80 -15.47 30.50
N LEU A 260 -20.90 -16.08 31.28
CA LEU A 260 -19.62 -16.57 30.80
C LEU A 260 -19.84 -17.57 29.66
N PRO A 261 -19.25 -17.37 28.48
CA PRO A 261 -19.48 -18.24 27.34
C PRO A 261 -18.63 -19.52 27.39
N GLY A 262 -17.65 -19.57 28.29
CA GLY A 262 -16.69 -20.67 28.46
C GLY A 262 -15.50 -20.23 29.32
N SER A 263 -14.47 -21.08 29.41
CA SER A 263 -13.22 -20.77 30.12
C SER A 263 -12.23 -19.94 29.30
N GLN A 264 -12.47 -19.75 28.00
CA GLN A 264 -11.67 -18.95 27.10
C GLN A 264 -12.58 -18.10 26.24
N TYR A 265 -12.36 -16.79 26.22
CA TYR A 265 -13.20 -15.87 25.47
C TYR A 265 -12.45 -14.62 25.06
N ARG A 266 -12.99 -13.92 24.07
CA ARG A 266 -12.49 -12.63 23.59
C ARG A 266 -13.61 -11.61 23.68
N ILE A 267 -13.27 -10.44 24.20
CA ILE A 267 -14.14 -9.26 24.19
C ILE A 267 -13.53 -8.25 23.24
N VAL A 268 -14.34 -7.76 22.31
CA VAL A 268 -13.98 -6.67 21.38
C VAL A 268 -14.92 -5.51 21.65
N ILE A 269 -14.34 -4.35 21.93
CA ILE A 269 -15.08 -3.11 22.18
C ILE A 269 -14.84 -2.18 21.00
N THR A 270 -15.92 -1.75 20.37
CA THR A 270 -15.88 -0.85 19.21
C THR A 270 -16.73 0.39 19.46
N GLY A 271 -16.40 1.48 18.78
CA GLY A 271 -17.20 2.71 18.79
C GLY A 271 -17.22 3.39 17.44
N ASP A 272 -18.29 4.14 17.19
CA ASP A 272 -18.38 5.03 16.05
C ASP A 272 -17.72 6.36 16.42
N LYS A 273 -16.84 6.89 15.57
CA LYS A 273 -16.24 8.22 15.74
C LYS A 273 -16.94 9.22 14.83
N ASN A 274 -17.38 10.34 15.38
CA ASN A 274 -17.86 11.48 14.61
C ASN A 274 -16.85 12.62 14.73
N ILE A 275 -16.19 12.94 13.63
CA ILE A 275 -15.16 13.98 13.55
C ILE A 275 -15.63 14.98 12.51
N ASP A 276 -15.90 16.22 12.93
CA ASP A 276 -16.38 17.31 12.08
C ASP A 276 -17.61 16.94 11.22
N GLY A 277 -18.53 16.12 11.77
CA GLY A 277 -19.72 15.66 11.06
C GLY A 277 -19.49 14.47 10.13
N THR A 278 -18.26 13.99 10.00
CA THR A 278 -17.92 12.76 9.27
C THR A 278 -17.97 11.58 10.22
N LEU A 279 -18.81 10.59 9.88
CA LEU A 279 -18.94 9.36 10.66
C LEU A 279 -17.93 8.31 10.19
N TYR A 280 -17.08 7.86 11.10
CA TYR A 280 -16.15 6.74 10.95
C TYR A 280 -16.70 5.56 11.76
N PRO A 281 -17.39 4.60 11.10
CA PRO A 281 -18.10 3.55 11.82
C PRO A 281 -17.15 2.52 12.43
N SER A 282 -17.53 2.03 13.62
CA SER A 282 -17.11 0.79 14.25
C SER A 282 -15.59 0.57 14.32
N GLN A 283 -14.89 1.58 14.83
CA GLN A 283 -13.45 1.51 15.11
C GLN A 283 -13.19 0.64 16.34
N ASN A 284 -12.18 -0.23 16.27
CA ASN A 284 -11.76 -1.04 17.42
C ASN A 284 -11.11 -0.13 18.46
N LEU A 285 -11.70 -0.08 19.66
CA LEU A 285 -11.18 0.71 20.78
C LEU A 285 -10.33 -0.16 21.71
N GLN A 286 -10.75 -1.40 21.93
CA GLN A 286 -10.02 -2.35 22.77
C GLN A 286 -10.39 -3.79 22.40
N THR A 287 -9.38 -4.66 22.39
CA THR A 287 -9.56 -6.12 22.33
C THR A 287 -8.91 -6.75 23.54
N VAL A 288 -9.63 -7.60 24.26
CA VAL A 288 -9.12 -8.34 25.41
C VAL A 288 -9.39 -9.83 25.18
N GLU A 289 -8.32 -10.62 25.26
CA GLU A 289 -8.38 -12.07 25.22
C GLU A 289 -8.15 -12.62 26.62
N ILE A 290 -9.09 -13.43 27.09
CA ILE A 290 -8.96 -14.16 28.34
C ILE A 290 -8.57 -15.58 27.99
N ILE A 291 -7.31 -15.88 28.31
CA ILE A 291 -6.67 -17.19 28.17
C ILE A 291 -6.33 -17.64 29.59
N PRO A 292 -6.66 -18.88 29.99
CA PRO A 292 -6.40 -19.40 31.33
C PRO A 292 -4.92 -19.42 31.71
#